data_AF-A0A9D6R3K4-F1
#
_entry.id   AF-A0A9D6R3K4-F1
#
_cell.length_a   1.000
_cell.length_b   1.000
_cell.length_c   1.000
_cell.angle_alpha   90.00
_cell.angle_beta   90.00
_cell.angle_gamma   90.00
#
_symmetry.space_group_name_H-M   'P 1'
#
loop_
_entity.id
_entity.type
_entity.pdbx_description
1 polymer ?
#
loop_
_entity_poly.entity_id
_entity_poly.type
_entity_poly.pdbx_seq_one_letter_code
_entity_poly.pdbx_strand_id
1 'polypeptide(L)'
;MKKILSAIFSVLVLSSAGYSAVKPGVIVFDDKAESLKKAGVAPAVFSHAAHENTYKCEDCHPKVFKDKRGVNDITMQKNISGEFCGTAECHDGQNSKAFPLLHCVKCHIKKK
;
A
#
# COMPACT_ATOMS: atom_id res chain seq x y z
N MET A 1 -55.24 -2.03 -38.05
CA MET A 1 -54.16 -2.93 -38.46
C MET A 1 -53.03 -2.14 -39.12
N LYS A 2 -52.08 -1.62 -38.34
CA LYS A 2 -50.80 -1.05 -38.82
C LYS A 2 -49.78 -1.36 -37.73
N LYS A 3 -48.87 -2.27 -38.04
CA LYS A 3 -47.83 -2.77 -37.14
C LYS A 3 -46.84 -1.62 -36.89
N ILE A 4 -46.77 -1.10 -35.67
CA ILE A 4 -45.75 -0.14 -35.29
C ILE A 4 -44.58 -0.96 -34.73
N LEU A 5 -43.47 -0.90 -35.45
CA LEU A 5 -42.21 -1.59 -35.16
C LEU A 5 -41.74 -1.28 -33.73
N SER A 6 -41.36 -2.34 -33.01
CA SER A 6 -40.56 -2.29 -31.78
C SER A 6 -39.30 -1.46 -31.98
N ALA A 7 -39.18 -0.34 -31.28
CA ALA A 7 -37.90 0.29 -31.02
C ALA A 7 -37.33 -0.34 -29.74
N ILE A 8 -36.53 -1.40 -29.92
CA ILE A 8 -35.72 -2.00 -28.87
C ILE A 8 -34.64 -0.97 -28.53
N PHE A 9 -34.84 -0.18 -27.47
CA PHE A 9 -33.80 0.69 -26.93
C PHE A 9 -32.89 -0.13 -26.01
N SER A 10 -32.20 -1.10 -26.59
CA SER A 10 -31.10 -1.79 -25.91
C SER A 10 -29.86 -0.89 -25.95
N VAL A 11 -29.82 0.09 -25.04
CA VAL A 11 -28.55 0.74 -24.70
C VAL A 11 -27.81 -0.20 -23.76
N LEU A 12 -27.17 -1.20 -24.37
CA LEU A 12 -26.19 -2.05 -23.72
C LEU A 12 -24.93 -1.20 -23.52
N VAL A 13 -24.85 -0.46 -22.42
CA VAL A 13 -23.60 0.20 -22.00
C VAL A 13 -22.69 -0.87 -21.40
N LEU A 14 -22.10 -1.69 -22.27
CA LEU A 14 -20.99 -2.56 -21.94
C LEU A 14 -19.68 -1.81 -22.21
N SER A 15 -19.44 -0.76 -21.44
CA SER A 15 -18.13 -0.12 -21.38
C SER A 15 -17.41 -0.62 -20.13
N SER A 16 -16.99 -1.89 -20.13
CA SER A 16 -15.91 -2.35 -19.26
C SER A 16 -14.61 -1.71 -19.78
N ALA A 17 -14.50 -0.38 -19.63
CA ALA A 17 -13.22 0.28 -19.64
C ALA A 17 -12.44 -0.39 -18.51
N GLY A 18 -11.48 -1.24 -18.86
CA GLY A 18 -10.65 -1.93 -17.89
C GLY A 18 -10.00 -0.89 -17.00
N TYR A 19 -10.44 -0.82 -15.75
CA TYR A 19 -9.69 -0.19 -14.67
C TYR A 19 -8.47 -1.08 -14.46
N SER A 20 -7.47 -0.94 -15.31
CA SER A 20 -6.14 -1.43 -15.01
C SER A 20 -5.65 -0.56 -13.86
N ALA A 21 -5.98 -0.96 -12.64
CA ALA A 21 -5.35 -0.45 -11.44
C ALA A 21 -3.86 -0.65 -11.64
N VAL A 22 -3.13 0.43 -11.90
CA VAL A 22 -1.67 0.40 -11.98
C VAL A 22 -1.21 -0.13 -10.64
N LYS A 23 -0.74 -1.39 -10.62
CA LYS A 23 -0.24 -2.01 -9.40
C LYS A 23 0.92 -1.15 -8.90
N PRO A 24 0.82 -0.56 -7.71
CA PRO A 24 1.89 0.26 -7.19
C PRO A 24 3.13 -0.62 -6.99
N GLY A 25 4.26 -0.18 -7.53
CA GLY A 25 5.52 -0.91 -7.42
C GLY A 25 6.19 -0.74 -6.06
N VAL A 26 7.52 -0.69 -6.08
CA VAL A 26 8.35 -0.40 -4.90
C VAL A 26 8.18 1.07 -4.49
N ILE A 27 7.97 1.31 -3.19
CA ILE A 27 7.97 2.63 -2.56
C ILE A 27 9.28 2.82 -1.81
N VAL A 28 9.87 4.00 -1.94
CA VAL A 28 11.02 4.44 -1.15
C VAL A 28 10.56 5.60 -0.28
N PHE A 29 10.85 5.54 1.02
CA PHE A 29 10.52 6.59 1.99
C PHE A 29 11.75 7.48 2.21
N ASP A 30 11.89 8.51 1.39
CA ASP A 30 12.99 9.48 1.39
C ASP A 30 12.55 10.91 1.75
N ASP A 31 11.27 11.11 2.07
CA ASP A 31 10.66 12.41 2.43
C ASP A 31 11.20 12.99 3.76
N LYS A 32 11.85 12.16 4.59
CA LYS A 32 12.41 12.54 5.90
C LYS A 32 13.94 12.41 5.94
N ALA A 33 14.62 12.80 4.85
CA ALA A 33 16.06 12.64 4.64
C ALA A 33 16.95 13.10 5.81
N GLU A 34 16.71 14.28 6.40
CA GLU A 34 17.51 14.79 7.51
C GLU A 34 17.40 13.91 8.77
N SER A 35 16.19 13.41 9.06
CA SER A 35 15.96 12.49 10.18
C SER A 35 16.66 11.15 9.96
N LEU A 36 16.57 10.61 8.73
CA LEU A 36 17.25 9.37 8.33
C LEU A 36 18.78 9.51 8.47
N LYS A 37 19.33 10.64 8.00
CA LYS A 37 20.76 10.98 8.12
C LYS A 37 21.19 11.05 9.58
N LYS A 38 20.43 11.75 10.44
CA LYS A 38 20.70 11.86 11.88
C LYS A 38 20.67 10.48 12.56
N ALA A 39 19.77 9.61 12.15
CA ALA A 39 19.67 8.24 12.66
C ALA A 39 20.71 7.27 12.05
N GLY A 40 21.47 7.69 11.04
CA GLY A 40 22.48 6.86 10.39
C GLY A 40 21.91 5.68 9.57
N VAL A 41 20.66 5.79 9.11
CA VAL A 41 19.97 4.73 8.35
C VAL A 41 19.69 5.15 6.91
N ALA A 42 19.60 4.18 6.00
CA ALA A 42 19.15 4.41 4.62
C ALA A 42 17.65 4.69 4.56
N PRO A 43 17.10 5.25 3.47
CA PRO A 43 15.66 5.28 3.23
C PRO A 43 15.03 3.90 3.36
N ALA A 44 13.84 3.84 3.95
CA ALA A 44 13.10 2.58 4.01
C ALA A 44 12.51 2.24 2.63
N VAL A 45 12.45 0.95 2.31
CA VAL A 45 11.90 0.45 1.05
C VAL A 45 10.72 -0.48 1.36
N PHE A 46 9.59 -0.25 0.69
CA PHE A 46 8.39 -1.09 0.77
C PHE A 46 8.07 -1.69 -0.60
N SER A 47 7.73 -2.97 -0.63
CA SER A 47 7.39 -3.70 -1.84
C SER A 47 5.95 -4.19 -1.76
N HIS A 48 5.06 -3.65 -2.61
CA HIS A 48 3.70 -4.20 -2.73
C HIS A 48 3.73 -5.66 -3.12
N ALA A 49 4.54 -6.06 -4.11
CA ALA A 49 4.63 -7.44 -4.56
C ALA A 49 4.98 -8.42 -3.43
N ALA A 50 5.81 -8.01 -2.45
CA ALA A 50 6.13 -8.86 -1.31
C ALA A 50 4.92 -9.03 -0.36
N HIS A 51 4.12 -7.98 -0.18
CA HIS A 51 2.96 -7.98 0.72
C HIS A 51 1.70 -8.56 0.06
N GLU A 52 1.53 -8.35 -1.25
CA GLU A 52 0.43 -8.89 -2.08
C GLU A 52 0.46 -10.42 -2.19
N ASN A 53 1.60 -11.06 -1.85
CA ASN A 53 1.68 -12.52 -1.74
C ASN A 53 0.83 -13.08 -0.59
N THR A 54 0.44 -12.24 0.37
CA THR A 54 -0.28 -12.65 1.59
C THR A 54 -1.52 -11.82 1.85
N TYR A 55 -1.50 -10.52 1.50
CA TYR A 55 -2.57 -9.57 1.79
C TYR A 55 -3.20 -9.02 0.51
N LYS A 56 -4.47 -8.61 0.60
CA LYS A 56 -5.19 -7.91 -0.47
C LYS A 56 -5.12 -6.40 -0.26
N CYS A 57 -5.44 -5.63 -1.31
CA CYS A 57 -5.42 -4.17 -1.27
C CYS A 57 -6.26 -3.60 -0.11
N GLU A 58 -7.42 -4.21 0.15
CA GLU A 58 -8.41 -3.83 1.17
C GLU A 58 -7.89 -4.00 2.60
N ASP A 59 -6.99 -4.96 2.81
CA ASP A 59 -6.42 -5.25 4.12
C ASP A 59 -5.53 -4.09 4.61
N CYS A 60 -4.96 -3.35 3.66
CA CYS A 60 -4.09 -2.21 3.91
C CYS A 60 -4.78 -0.87 3.64
N HIS A 61 -5.61 -0.76 2.59
CA HIS A 61 -6.18 0.50 2.13
C HIS A 61 -7.71 0.53 2.29
N PRO A 62 -8.29 1.60 2.87
CA PRO A 62 -7.63 2.76 3.49
C PRO A 62 -7.23 2.52 4.96
N LYS A 63 -7.43 1.30 5.47
CA LYS A 63 -7.42 0.97 6.91
C LYS A 63 -6.09 1.32 7.60
N VAL A 64 -4.98 0.88 7.03
CA VAL A 64 -3.62 1.07 7.57
C VAL A 64 -2.91 2.21 6.84
N PHE A 65 -3.09 2.29 5.53
CA PHE A 65 -2.50 3.31 4.67
C PHE A 65 -3.58 3.95 3.80
N LYS A 66 -3.50 5.26 3.60
CA LYS A 66 -4.25 5.94 2.54
C LYS A 66 -3.61 5.60 1.19
N ASP A 67 -4.43 5.42 0.17
CA ASP A 67 -4.06 5.06 -1.22
C ASP A 67 -3.52 6.26 -2.03
N LYS A 68 -2.83 7.19 -1.35
CA LYS A 68 -2.25 8.39 -1.96
C LYS A 68 -0.82 8.57 -1.48
N ARG A 69 0.10 8.83 -2.42
CA ARG A 69 1.51 9.08 -2.08
C ARG A 69 1.64 10.38 -1.28
N GLY A 70 2.54 10.37 -0.29
CA GLY A 70 2.89 11.54 0.52
C GLY A 70 1.86 11.96 1.58
N VAL A 71 0.68 11.32 1.67
CA VAL A 71 -0.33 11.69 2.69
C VAL A 71 -0.29 10.84 3.95
N ASN A 72 0.44 9.72 3.92
CA ASN A 72 0.68 8.89 5.09
C ASN A 72 1.90 9.43 5.82
N ASP A 73 1.68 10.08 6.97
CA ASP A 73 2.78 10.58 7.80
C ASP A 73 3.38 9.44 8.64
N ILE A 74 4.17 8.60 7.98
CA ILE A 74 4.83 7.44 8.57
C ILE A 74 6.09 7.91 9.30
N THR A 75 6.22 7.51 10.56
CA THR A 75 7.42 7.70 11.38
C THR A 75 7.70 6.44 12.19
N MET A 76 8.95 6.24 12.61
CA MET A 76 9.27 5.12 13.50
C MET A 76 8.55 5.19 14.83
N GLN A 77 8.27 6.39 15.34
CA GLN A 77 7.47 6.57 16.56
C GLN A 77 6.05 6.02 16.37
N LYS A 78 5.40 6.35 15.25
CA LYS A 78 4.06 5.82 14.93
C LYS A 78 4.07 4.32 14.66
N ASN A 79 5.11 3.81 13.99
CA ASN A 79 5.27 2.37 13.82
C ASN A 79 5.37 1.66 15.19
N ILE A 80 6.17 2.18 16.12
CA ILE A 80 6.34 1.58 17.46
C ILE A 80 5.03 1.68 18.27
N SER A 81 4.20 2.70 18.05
CA SER A 81 2.88 2.82 18.69
C SER A 81 1.78 1.96 18.05
N GLY A 82 2.12 1.05 17.13
CA GLY A 82 1.17 0.10 16.54
C GLY A 82 0.48 0.60 15.26
N GLU A 83 0.91 1.73 14.71
CA GLU A 83 0.39 2.24 13.44
C GLU A 83 1.23 1.74 12.25
N PHE A 84 0.67 1.87 11.04
CA PHE A 84 1.36 1.58 9.78
C PHE A 84 2.05 0.21 9.76
N CYS A 85 3.39 0.17 9.75
CA CYS A 85 4.14 -1.07 9.66
C CYS A 85 4.04 -1.90 10.96
N GLY A 86 3.87 -1.24 12.10
CA GLY A 86 3.85 -1.89 13.42
C GLY A 86 2.47 -2.34 13.90
N THR A 87 1.44 -2.28 13.05
CA THR A 87 0.13 -2.86 13.36
C THR A 87 0.25 -4.34 13.76
N ALA A 88 -0.61 -4.81 14.67
CA ALA A 88 -0.52 -6.11 15.33
C ALA A 88 -0.36 -7.31 14.36
N GLU A 89 -1.00 -7.24 13.20
CA GLU A 89 -0.94 -8.32 12.20
C GLU A 89 0.23 -8.17 11.20
N CYS A 90 1.09 -7.16 11.38
CA CYS A 90 2.13 -6.75 10.44
C CYS A 90 3.55 -6.98 10.98
N HIS A 91 4.22 -5.99 11.57
CA HIS A 91 5.59 -6.12 12.09
C HIS A 91 5.69 -5.89 13.60
N ASP A 92 4.62 -6.14 14.35
CA ASP A 92 4.58 -5.92 15.80
C ASP A 92 5.53 -6.84 16.61
N GLY A 93 5.99 -7.94 16.00
CA GLY A 93 6.86 -8.94 16.63
C GLY A 93 6.16 -9.84 17.67
N GLN A 94 4.83 -9.78 17.78
CA GLN A 94 4.07 -10.55 18.77
C GLN A 94 2.98 -11.41 18.13
N ASN A 95 2.12 -10.81 17.30
CA ASN A 95 0.94 -11.49 16.72
C ASN A 95 1.06 -11.73 15.21
N SER A 96 2.16 -11.27 14.61
CA SER A 96 2.38 -11.35 13.17
C SER A 96 3.36 -12.47 12.75
N LYS A 97 3.17 -12.98 11.53
CA LYS A 97 4.14 -13.89 10.87
C LYS A 97 5.30 -13.17 10.20
N ALA A 98 5.27 -11.83 10.14
CA ALA A 98 6.38 -11.06 9.60
C ALA A 98 7.49 -10.91 10.65
N PHE A 99 8.66 -10.46 10.18
CA PHE A 99 9.76 -10.17 11.09
C PHE A 99 9.44 -8.94 11.97
N PRO A 100 10.01 -8.84 13.18
CA PRO A 100 9.77 -7.70 14.07
C PRO A 100 10.25 -6.36 13.49
N LEU A 101 9.51 -5.29 13.78
CA LEU A 101 9.75 -3.93 13.29
C LEU A 101 11.20 -3.44 13.48
N LEU A 102 11.84 -3.84 14.57
CA LEU A 102 13.19 -3.39 14.95
C LEU A 102 14.32 -4.10 14.19
N HIS A 103 14.01 -4.93 13.19
CA HIS A 103 15.01 -5.47 12.26
C HIS A 103 15.38 -4.42 11.20
N CYS A 104 16.03 -3.33 11.63
CA CYS A 104 16.21 -2.09 10.87
C CYS A 104 16.65 -2.31 9.41
N VAL A 105 17.61 -3.21 9.19
CA VAL A 105 18.22 -3.49 7.88
C VAL A 105 17.30 -4.19 6.88
N LYS A 106 16.15 -4.73 7.32
CA LYS A 106 15.15 -5.34 6.44
C LYS A 106 14.35 -4.29 5.66
N CYS A 107 14.17 -3.11 6.23
CA CYS A 107 13.46 -2.00 5.59
C CYS A 107 14.43 -0.92 5.10
N HIS A 108 15.40 -0.55 5.93
CA HIS A 108 16.40 0.49 5.65
C HIS A 108 17.58 -0.09 4.86
N ILE A 109 17.33 -0.40 3.59
CA ILE A 109 18.29 -1.05 2.71
C ILE A 109 19.15 0.01 2.02
N LYS A 110 20.47 -0.05 2.22
CA LYS A 110 21.40 0.73 1.39
C LYS A 110 21.29 0.24 -0.05
N LYS A 111 20.85 1.10 -0.97
CA LYS A 111 21.02 0.83 -2.40
C LYS A 111 22.52 0.68 -2.66
N LYS A 112 22.92 -0.43 -3.27
CA LYS A 112 24.27 -0.59 -3.82
C LYS A 112 24.39 0.24 -5.09
#